data_AF-A0A932RKL6-F1
#
_entry.id   AF-A0A932RKL6-F1
#
_cell.length_a   1.000
_cell.length_b   1.000
_cell.length_c   1.000
_cell.angle_alpha   90.00
_cell.angle_beta   90.00
_cell.angle_gamma   90.00
#
_symmetry.space_group_name_H-M   'P 1'
#
loop_
_entity.id
_entity.type
_entity.pdbx_description
1 polymer ?
#
loop_
_entity_poly.entity_id
_entity_poly.type
_entity_poly.pdbx_seq_one_letter_code
_entity_poly.pdbx_strand_id
1 'polypeptide(L)'
;MRVKLRLELDKEPAVLEVAGDGGASGGYLSLRENPAAIEQIEPARLYRPLRGLLVALNSAESVLASVACRTWAKEEPGAAEAAEFGSRVDVIFSAQRHNFERSSYESLAGGLRELLERESGADTLAAEVCVLRCTYRTSGRTGYALRLVLTGSGGTPEQAELRWGLGIAHLQQALLFLSRAVRQQQAQAN
;
A
#
# COMPACT_ATOMS: atom_id res chain seq x y z
N MET A 1 0.89 -13.96 9.28
CA MET A 1 0.01 -13.31 8.30
C MET A 1 0.18 -14.04 6.99
N ARG A 2 -0.90 -14.51 6.37
CA ARG A 2 -0.82 -15.16 5.06
C ARG A 2 -0.57 -14.12 3.99
N VAL A 3 0.50 -14.26 3.21
CA VAL A 3 0.83 -13.30 2.15
C VAL A 3 0.62 -13.94 0.79
N LYS A 4 -0.08 -13.24 -0.11
CA LYS A 4 -0.26 -13.63 -1.50
C LYS A 4 0.37 -12.58 -2.41
N LEU A 5 1.39 -12.98 -3.17
CA LEU A 5 2.00 -12.15 -4.19
C LEU A 5 1.30 -12.38 -5.53
N ARG A 6 0.90 -11.30 -6.22
CA ARG A 6 0.34 -11.34 -7.57
C ARG A 6 1.10 -10.37 -8.48
N LEU A 7 1.37 -10.82 -9.70
CA LEU A 7 1.91 -9.98 -10.77
C LEU A 7 0.83 -9.83 -11.83
N GLU A 8 0.24 -8.66 -11.94
CA GLU A 8 -0.83 -8.34 -12.89
C GLU A 8 -0.29 -7.41 -13.97
N LEU A 9 0.63 -7.93 -14.79
CA LEU A 9 1.41 -7.15 -15.75
C LEU A 9 0.86 -7.21 -17.17
N ASP A 10 0.12 -8.28 -17.49
CA ASP A 10 -0.46 -8.54 -18.81
C ASP A 10 -1.92 -8.08 -18.93
N LYS A 11 -2.50 -7.58 -17.84
CA LYS A 11 -3.85 -7.00 -17.84
C LYS A 11 -3.82 -5.59 -18.43
N GLU A 12 -4.96 -5.11 -18.92
CA GLU A 12 -5.11 -3.72 -19.31
C GLU A 12 -4.64 -2.80 -18.15
N PRO A 13 -3.84 -1.76 -18.45
CA PRO A 13 -3.26 -0.94 -17.42
C PRO A 13 -4.37 -0.28 -16.62
N ALA A 14 -4.36 -0.49 -15.30
CA ALA A 14 -5.25 0.23 -14.42
C ALA A 14 -4.97 1.73 -14.59
N VAL A 15 -6.00 2.53 -14.86
CA VAL A 15 -5.86 3.98 -14.89
C VAL A 15 -5.76 4.45 -13.44
N LEU A 16 -4.52 4.65 -12.99
CA LEU A 16 -4.24 5.32 -11.72
C LEU A 16 -4.09 6.80 -12.01
N GLU A 17 -4.97 7.61 -11.42
CA GLU A 17 -4.81 9.06 -11.43
C GLU A 17 -3.65 9.43 -10.49
N VAL A 18 -2.45 9.46 -11.05
CA VAL A 18 -1.23 9.96 -10.39
C VAL A 18 -0.86 11.27 -11.06
N ALA A 19 -0.60 12.31 -10.27
CA ALA A 19 -0.02 13.54 -10.81
C ALA A 19 1.39 13.23 -11.36
N GLY A 20 1.64 13.56 -12.63
CA GLY A 20 3.01 13.89 -13.04
C GLY A 20 3.34 15.33 -12.68
N ASP A 21 4.58 15.75 -12.95
CA ASP A 21 5.22 17.03 -12.61
C ASP A 21 4.54 18.33 -13.11
N GLY A 22 3.23 18.34 -13.34
CA GLY A 22 2.50 19.54 -13.73
C GLY A 22 1.00 19.39 -13.60
N GLY A 23 0.45 20.07 -12.59
CA GLY A 23 -0.85 20.75 -12.64
C GLY A 23 -2.11 19.90 -12.56
N ALA A 24 -2.89 20.16 -11.50
CA ALA A 24 -4.12 19.48 -11.12
C ALA A 24 -5.30 19.66 -12.10
N SER A 25 -6.12 18.62 -12.19
CA SER A 25 -7.57 18.77 -12.36
C SER A 25 -8.26 17.57 -11.71
N GLY A 26 -8.96 17.83 -10.60
CA GLY A 26 -9.85 16.89 -9.90
C GLY A 26 -9.23 15.67 -9.22
N GLY A 27 -7.93 15.43 -9.41
CA GLY A 27 -7.27 14.17 -9.12
C GLY A 27 -6.04 14.30 -8.23
N TYR A 28 -5.70 13.17 -7.59
CA TYR A 28 -4.48 12.91 -6.81
C TYR A 28 -4.15 13.89 -5.67
N LEU A 29 -4.27 13.41 -4.43
CA LEU A 29 -3.79 14.14 -3.24
C LEU A 29 -2.36 13.67 -2.90
N SER A 30 -1.37 14.47 -3.28
CA SER A 30 0.03 14.23 -2.90
C SER A 30 0.22 14.50 -1.40
N LEU A 31 0.08 13.47 -0.56
CA LEU A 31 0.30 13.59 0.89
C LEU A 31 1.76 13.88 1.24
N ARG A 32 2.70 13.62 0.33
CA ARG A 32 4.11 13.96 0.52
C ARG A 32 4.36 15.46 0.37
N GLU A 33 3.70 16.11 -0.60
CA GLU A 33 3.84 17.56 -0.84
C GLU A 33 2.90 18.38 0.04
N ASN A 34 1.71 17.85 0.33
CA ASN A 34 0.72 18.48 1.19
C ASN A 34 0.24 17.50 2.29
N PRO A 35 1.01 17.33 3.39
CA PRO A 35 0.62 16.44 4.47
C PRO A 35 -0.73 16.77 5.12
N ALA A 36 -1.15 18.04 5.10
CA ALA A 36 -2.45 18.46 5.65
C ALA A 36 -3.64 17.92 4.84
N ALA A 37 -3.45 17.50 3.59
CA ALA A 37 -4.49 16.90 2.76
C ALA A 37 -5.00 15.55 3.31
N ILE A 38 -4.32 14.95 4.28
CA ILE A 38 -4.79 13.72 4.95
C ILE A 38 -6.15 13.92 5.64
N GLU A 39 -6.51 15.15 6.02
CA GLU A 39 -7.82 15.49 6.59
C GLU A 39 -8.97 15.39 5.57
N GLN A 40 -8.65 15.30 4.28
CA GLN A 40 -9.65 15.13 3.21
C GLN A 40 -9.92 13.64 2.94
N ILE A 41 -9.13 12.74 3.51
CA ILE A 41 -9.21 11.30 3.27
C ILE A 41 -10.05 10.66 4.39
N GLU A 42 -11.30 10.35 4.09
CA GLU A 42 -12.26 9.82 5.07
C GLU A 42 -11.77 8.53 5.77
N PRO A 43 -11.22 7.51 5.08
CA PRO A 43 -10.66 6.34 5.76
C PRO A 43 -9.50 6.68 6.72
N ALA A 44 -8.71 7.70 6.43
CA ALA A 44 -7.61 8.14 7.28
C ALA A 44 -8.09 8.93 8.51
N ARG A 45 -9.28 9.52 8.44
CA ARG A 45 -9.92 10.18 9.58
C ARG A 45 -10.58 9.17 10.52
N LEU A 46 -11.21 8.14 9.95
CA LEU A 46 -11.90 7.11 10.71
C LEU A 46 -10.92 6.13 11.38
N TYR A 47 -9.89 5.68 10.65
CA TYR A 47 -9.04 4.60 11.11
C TYR A 47 -7.60 5.07 11.36
N ARG A 48 -7.25 5.24 12.64
CA ARG A 48 -5.91 5.69 13.05
C ARG A 48 -4.75 4.83 12.53
N PRO A 49 -4.84 3.47 12.47
CA PRO A 49 -3.76 2.66 11.92
C PRO A 49 -3.47 3.02 10.45
N LEU A 50 -4.52 3.15 9.63
CA LEU A 50 -4.37 3.54 8.22
C LEU A 50 -3.80 4.95 8.09
N ARG A 51 -4.24 5.89 8.92
CA ARG A 51 -3.64 7.23 8.98
C ARG A 51 -2.14 7.18 9.21
N GLY A 52 -1.70 6.40 10.21
CA GLY A 52 -0.29 6.21 10.53
C GLY A 52 0.50 5.67 9.34
N LEU A 53 -0.04 4.65 8.66
CA LEU A 53 0.57 4.08 7.46
C LEU A 53 0.71 5.12 6.34
N LEU A 54 -0.34 5.90 6.05
CA LEU A 54 -0.29 6.94 5.03
C LEU A 54 0.73 8.02 5.37
N VAL A 55 0.80 8.48 6.63
CA VAL A 55 1.82 9.44 7.07
C VAL A 55 3.23 8.87 6.88
N ALA A 56 3.45 7.62 7.30
CA ALA A 56 4.75 6.96 7.18
C ALA A 56 5.18 6.81 5.70
N LEU A 57 4.27 6.34 4.86
CA LEU A 57 4.49 6.16 3.41
C LEU A 57 4.85 7.47 2.70
N ASN A 58 4.35 8.60 3.15
CA ASN A 58 4.59 9.89 2.48
C ASN A 58 5.70 10.73 3.15
N SER A 59 6.23 10.27 4.29
CA SER A 59 7.36 10.89 4.98
C SER A 59 8.65 10.86 4.17
N ALA A 60 9.63 11.68 4.54
CA ALA A 60 10.98 11.64 3.97
C ALA A 60 11.72 10.32 4.21
N GLU A 61 11.24 9.48 5.14
CA GLU A 61 11.83 8.17 5.42
C GLU A 61 11.39 7.08 4.44
N SER A 62 10.30 7.28 3.71
CA SER A 62 9.85 6.31 2.71
C SER A 62 10.48 6.58 1.35
N VAL A 63 10.72 5.52 0.58
CA VAL A 63 10.99 5.65 -0.87
C VAL A 63 9.70 5.60 -1.69
N LEU A 64 8.56 5.38 -1.03
CA LEU A 64 7.25 5.25 -1.63
C LEU A 64 6.44 6.53 -1.41
N ALA A 65 5.26 6.58 -2.04
CA ALA A 65 4.21 7.55 -1.79
C ALA A 65 2.86 6.86 -2.02
N SER A 66 1.84 7.24 -1.25
CA SER A 66 0.49 6.70 -1.45
C SER A 66 -0.23 7.42 -2.60
N VAL A 67 -1.05 6.68 -3.33
CA VAL A 67 -1.87 7.21 -4.42
C VAL A 67 -3.35 7.19 -4.09
N ALA A 68 -3.83 6.06 -3.57
CA ALA A 68 -5.22 5.87 -3.25
C ALA A 68 -5.34 4.95 -2.05
N CYS A 69 -6.40 5.14 -1.27
CA CYS A 69 -6.77 4.19 -0.24
C CYS A 69 -8.29 4.04 -0.14
N ARG A 70 -8.72 2.88 0.36
CA ARG A 70 -10.11 2.63 0.74
C ARG A 70 -10.16 1.54 1.82
N THR A 71 -11.24 1.51 2.58
CA THR A 71 -11.57 0.43 3.52
C THR A 71 -12.88 -0.24 3.13
N TRP A 72 -13.13 -1.42 3.67
CA TRP A 72 -14.41 -2.12 3.61
C TRP A 72 -14.57 -3.02 4.83
N ALA A 73 -15.81 -3.32 5.17
CA ALA A 73 -16.18 -4.35 6.11
C ALA A 73 -17.09 -5.36 5.42
N LYS A 74 -16.99 -6.62 5.80
CA LYS A 74 -17.84 -7.71 5.32
C LYS A 74 -18.23 -8.58 6.51
N GLU A 75 -19.50 -8.96 6.56
CA GLU A 75 -20.00 -9.92 7.54
C GLU A 75 -20.67 -11.09 6.81
N GLU A 76 -20.29 -12.31 7.17
CA GLU A 76 -20.91 -13.55 6.71
C GLU A 76 -21.56 -14.29 7.89
N PRO A 77 -22.90 -14.29 7.97
CA PRO A 77 -23.61 -14.98 9.04
C PRO A 77 -23.31 -16.48 9.03
N GLY A 78 -22.93 -17.03 10.19
CA GLY A 78 -22.77 -18.48 10.40
C GLY A 78 -21.37 -19.06 10.18
N ALA A 79 -20.36 -18.24 9.86
CA ALA A 79 -18.96 -18.66 9.82
C ALA A 79 -18.25 -18.46 11.19
N ALA A 80 -17.20 -19.24 11.47
CA ALA A 80 -16.38 -19.07 12.69
C ALA A 80 -15.62 -17.73 12.70
N GLU A 81 -15.27 -17.22 11.52
CA GLU A 81 -14.76 -15.86 11.30
C GLU A 81 -15.80 -15.07 10.52
N ALA A 82 -16.93 -14.80 11.18
CA ALA A 82 -18.09 -14.16 10.58
C ALA A 82 -17.85 -12.72 10.13
N ALA A 83 -16.76 -12.07 10.53
CA ALA A 83 -16.45 -10.70 10.15
C ALA A 83 -15.07 -10.56 9.52
N GLU A 84 -14.99 -9.74 8.48
CA GLU A 84 -13.76 -9.31 7.81
C GLU A 84 -13.73 -7.79 7.74
N PHE A 85 -12.56 -7.21 8.05
CA PHE A 85 -12.28 -5.80 7.82
C PHE A 85 -11.04 -5.68 6.96
N GLY A 86 -11.13 -4.86 5.92
CA GLY A 86 -10.09 -4.76 4.90
C GLY A 86 -9.76 -3.34 4.48
N SER A 87 -8.56 -3.18 3.96
CA SER A 87 -8.11 -1.96 3.31
C SER A 87 -7.31 -2.25 2.07
N ARG A 88 -7.35 -1.31 1.13
CA ARG A 88 -6.48 -1.26 -0.03
C ARG A 88 -5.71 0.05 0.00
N VAL A 89 -4.41 -0.01 -0.20
CA VAL A 89 -3.54 1.14 -0.43
C VAL A 89 -2.75 0.90 -1.71
N ASP A 90 -2.89 1.82 -2.67
CA ASP A 90 -2.06 1.82 -3.87
C ASP A 90 -0.89 2.78 -3.63
N VAL A 91 0.34 2.34 -3.93
CA VAL A 91 1.58 3.10 -3.72
C VAL A 91 2.46 3.08 -4.96
N ILE A 92 3.28 4.10 -5.09
CA ILE A 92 4.29 4.26 -6.14
C ILE A 92 5.63 4.61 -5.52
N PHE A 93 6.73 4.54 -6.28
CA PHE A 93 7.98 5.15 -5.85
C PHE A 93 7.87 6.67 -5.91
N SER A 94 8.39 7.31 -4.87
CA SER A 94 8.50 8.77 -4.81
C SER A 94 9.47 9.33 -5.85
N ALA A 95 10.55 8.60 -6.14
CA ALA A 95 11.47 8.98 -7.22
C ALA A 95 10.94 8.40 -8.54
N GLN A 96 10.47 9.29 -9.42
CA GLN A 96 9.70 8.94 -10.62
C GLN A 96 10.41 7.95 -11.55
N ARG A 97 11.74 7.96 -11.63
CA ARG A 97 12.52 7.01 -12.46
C ARG A 97 12.18 5.54 -12.17
N HIS A 98 11.99 5.19 -10.89
CA HIS A 98 11.70 3.83 -10.46
C HIS A 98 10.26 3.39 -10.79
N ASN A 99 9.36 4.34 -11.08
CA ASN A 99 8.00 4.04 -11.48
C ASN A 99 7.88 3.34 -12.84
N PHE A 100 8.94 3.39 -13.65
CA PHE A 100 8.98 2.76 -14.96
C PHE A 100 9.83 1.47 -14.98
N GLU A 101 10.37 1.07 -13.83
CA GLU A 101 11.24 -0.10 -13.68
C GLU A 101 10.46 -1.26 -13.06
N ARG A 102 10.15 -2.28 -13.87
CA ARG A 102 9.45 -3.48 -13.40
C ARG A 102 10.21 -4.18 -12.27
N SER A 103 11.53 -4.33 -12.43
CA SER A 103 12.40 -5.00 -11.46
C SER A 103 12.34 -4.34 -10.09
N SER A 104 12.26 -3.00 -10.05
CA SER A 104 12.14 -2.24 -8.81
C SER A 104 10.88 -2.60 -8.02
N TYR A 105 9.74 -2.84 -8.70
CA TYR A 105 8.51 -3.31 -8.05
C TYR A 105 8.55 -4.80 -7.68
N GLU A 106 9.15 -5.66 -8.51
CA GLU A 106 9.31 -7.09 -8.21
C GLU A 106 10.19 -7.30 -6.97
N SER A 107 11.31 -6.60 -6.88
CA SER A 107 12.20 -6.64 -5.70
C SER A 107 11.50 -6.12 -4.45
N LEU A 108 10.77 -5.00 -4.56
CA LEU A 108 9.99 -4.46 -3.43
C LEU A 108 8.91 -5.45 -2.96
N ALA A 109 8.16 -6.03 -3.89
CA ALA A 109 7.08 -6.96 -3.58
C ALA A 109 7.62 -8.28 -2.99
N GLY A 110 8.75 -8.77 -3.51
CA GLY A 110 9.46 -9.93 -2.97
C GLY A 110 9.95 -9.71 -1.54
N GLY A 111 10.64 -8.59 -1.29
CA GLY A 111 11.12 -8.23 0.05
C GLY A 111 9.98 -8.00 1.04
N LEU A 112 8.86 -7.42 0.58
CA LEU A 112 7.68 -7.24 1.41
C LEU A 112 7.07 -8.58 1.81
N ARG A 113 6.93 -9.51 0.86
CA ARG A 113 6.45 -10.87 1.16
C ARG A 113 7.33 -11.54 2.22
N GLU A 114 8.64 -11.52 2.04
CA GLU A 114 9.58 -12.15 2.99
C GLU A 114 9.46 -11.59 4.40
N LEU A 115 9.35 -10.28 4.56
CA LEU A 115 9.23 -9.64 5.88
C LEU A 115 7.89 -9.98 6.55
N LEU A 116 6.81 -9.92 5.78
CA LEU A 116 5.46 -10.15 6.29
C LEU A 116 5.18 -11.63 6.61
N GLU A 117 5.80 -12.56 5.87
CA GLU A 117 5.71 -13.99 6.15
C GLU A 117 6.48 -14.38 7.43
N ARG A 118 7.59 -13.71 7.75
CA ARG A 118 8.39 -13.98 8.95
C ARG A 118 7.66 -13.69 10.26
N GLU A 119 6.71 -12.75 10.25
CA GLU A 119 5.89 -12.42 11.42
C GLU A 119 4.68 -13.36 11.60
N SER A 120 4.65 -14.50 10.90
CA SER A 120 3.48 -15.37 10.85
C SER A 120 3.27 -16.24 12.09
N GLY A 121 2.25 -15.90 12.88
CA GLY A 121 1.69 -16.75 13.92
C GLY A 121 0.16 -16.97 13.88
N ALA A 122 -0.60 -16.22 13.07
CA ALA A 122 -2.06 -16.32 13.03
C ALA A 122 -2.64 -16.32 11.60
N ASP A 123 -3.58 -17.23 11.33
CA ASP A 123 -4.36 -17.36 10.09
C ASP A 123 -5.42 -16.25 9.91
N THR A 124 -5.56 -15.38 10.90
CA THR A 124 -6.60 -14.34 11.00
C THR A 124 -6.23 -13.03 10.29
N LEU A 125 -5.08 -13.00 9.62
CA LEU A 125 -4.55 -11.87 8.87
C LEU A 125 -4.07 -12.34 7.51
N ALA A 126 -4.52 -11.67 6.46
CA ALA A 126 -4.06 -11.88 5.11
C ALA A 126 -3.64 -10.57 4.44
N ALA A 127 -2.54 -10.63 3.68
CA ALA A 127 -2.06 -9.56 2.84
C ALA A 127 -1.96 -10.03 1.39
N GLU A 128 -2.43 -9.21 0.45
CA GLU A 128 -2.19 -9.40 -0.97
C GLU A 128 -1.33 -8.25 -1.51
N VAL A 129 -0.19 -8.61 -2.08
CA VAL A 129 0.76 -7.67 -2.68
C VAL A 129 0.66 -7.84 -4.19
N CYS A 130 0.23 -6.80 -4.91
CA CYS A 130 -0.04 -6.87 -6.34
C CYS A 130 0.78 -5.82 -7.09
N VAL A 131 1.65 -6.26 -8.01
CA VAL A 131 2.31 -5.34 -8.95
C VAL A 131 1.38 -5.15 -10.15
N LEU A 132 1.04 -3.90 -10.45
CA LEU A 132 0.09 -3.53 -11.48
C LEU A 132 0.77 -2.67 -12.54
N ARG A 133 0.42 -2.86 -13.81
CA ARG A 133 0.71 -1.91 -14.87
C ARG A 133 -0.27 -0.74 -14.80
N CYS A 134 0.21 0.50 -14.91
CA CYS A 134 -0.64 1.69 -14.84
C CYS A 134 -0.19 2.80 -15.80
N THR A 135 -1.12 3.68 -16.18
CA THR A 135 -0.84 4.83 -17.05
C THR A 135 -0.79 6.12 -16.22
N TYR A 136 0.34 6.82 -16.27
CA TYR A 136 0.54 8.10 -15.60
C TYR A 136 -0.08 9.22 -16.46
N ARG A 137 -1.28 9.68 -16.09
CA ARG A 137 -2.11 10.58 -16.91
C ARG A 137 -1.35 11.80 -17.45
N THR A 138 -0.55 12.46 -16.62
CA THR A 138 0.18 13.68 -17.02
C THR A 138 1.28 13.43 -18.06
N SER A 139 1.89 12.24 -18.08
CA SER A 139 2.96 11.91 -19.04
C SER A 139 2.47 11.02 -20.20
N GLY A 140 1.28 10.43 -20.08
CA GLY A 140 0.80 9.38 -20.99
C GLY A 140 1.63 8.10 -20.96
N ARG A 141 2.66 8.02 -20.11
CA ARG A 141 3.58 6.88 -20.03
C ARG A 141 2.96 5.76 -19.21
N THR A 142 3.19 4.54 -19.67
CA THR A 142 2.90 3.34 -18.90
C THR A 142 4.05 3.07 -17.94
N GLY A 143 3.74 2.87 -16.67
CA GLY A 143 4.66 2.42 -15.64
C GLY A 143 3.98 1.38 -14.75
N TYR A 144 4.40 1.33 -13.50
CA TYR A 144 3.92 0.37 -12.53
C TYR A 144 3.50 1.05 -11.22
N ALA A 145 2.68 0.34 -10.46
CA ALA A 145 2.30 0.67 -9.09
C ALA A 145 2.21 -0.62 -8.26
N LEU A 146 2.27 -0.48 -6.94
CA LEU A 146 2.07 -1.57 -6.00
C LEU A 146 0.73 -1.38 -5.31
N ARG A 147 -0.13 -2.39 -5.38
CA ARG A 147 -1.37 -2.45 -4.61
C ARG A 147 -1.19 -3.37 -3.42
N LEU A 148 -1.48 -2.83 -2.25
CA LEU A 148 -1.45 -3.52 -0.98
C LEU A 148 -2.88 -3.70 -0.51
N VAL A 149 -3.33 -4.95 -0.42
CA VAL A 149 -4.60 -5.32 0.20
C VAL A 149 -4.28 -5.99 1.52
N LEU A 150 -4.93 -5.57 2.59
CA LEU A 150 -4.79 -6.18 3.90
C LEU A 150 -6.18 -6.43 4.46
N THR A 151 -6.41 -7.64 4.96
CA THR A 151 -7.66 -8.07 5.57
C THR A 151 -7.38 -8.74 6.90
N GLY A 152 -8.11 -8.32 7.93
CA GLY A 152 -8.21 -9.01 9.21
C GLY A 152 -9.57 -9.67 9.34
N SER A 153 -9.60 -10.91 9.83
CA SER A 153 -10.83 -11.67 10.07
C SER A 153 -11.04 -11.88 11.56
N GLY A 154 -12.30 -12.05 12.00
CA GLY A 154 -12.65 -12.19 13.41
C GLY A 154 -14.06 -12.73 13.64
N GLY A 155 -14.36 -13.10 14.88
CA GLY A 155 -15.70 -13.53 15.26
C GLY A 155 -16.69 -12.36 15.37
N THR A 156 -16.19 -11.13 15.50
CA THR A 156 -16.99 -9.89 15.50
C THR A 156 -16.31 -8.82 14.63
N PRO A 157 -17.05 -7.80 14.16
CA PRO A 157 -16.48 -6.67 13.41
C PRO A 157 -15.33 -5.98 14.15
N GLU A 158 -15.44 -5.80 15.46
CA GLU A 158 -14.41 -5.14 16.27
C GLU A 158 -13.14 -5.97 16.35
N GLN A 159 -13.26 -7.30 16.42
CA GLN A 159 -12.10 -8.20 16.37
C GLN A 159 -11.41 -8.16 15.01
N ALA A 160 -12.19 -8.16 13.93
CA ALA A 160 -11.67 -8.08 12.56
C ALA A 160 -10.92 -6.75 12.34
N GLU A 161 -11.51 -5.62 12.76
CA GLU A 161 -10.87 -4.31 12.69
C GLU A 161 -9.59 -4.23 13.55
N LEU A 162 -9.62 -4.74 14.78
CA LEU A 162 -8.45 -4.77 15.66
C LEU A 162 -7.28 -5.54 15.03
N ARG A 163 -7.57 -6.73 14.50
CA ARG A 163 -6.56 -7.58 13.83
C ARG A 163 -6.03 -6.91 12.57
N TRP A 164 -6.92 -6.33 11.75
CA TRP A 164 -6.52 -5.52 10.60
C TRP A 164 -5.58 -4.38 11.01
N GLY A 165 -5.90 -3.65 12.09
CA GLY A 165 -5.06 -2.57 12.62
C GLY A 165 -3.66 -3.03 13.02
N LEU A 166 -3.53 -4.21 13.62
CA LEU A 166 -2.22 -4.83 13.90
C LEU A 166 -1.47 -5.15 12.60
N GLY A 167 -2.16 -5.72 11.61
CA GLY A 167 -1.58 -5.99 10.30
C GLY A 167 -1.08 -4.72 9.58
N ILE A 168 -1.77 -3.58 9.74
CA ILE A 168 -1.33 -2.29 9.22
C ILE A 168 -0.02 -1.85 9.87
N ALA A 169 0.13 -2.05 11.18
CA ALA A 169 1.37 -1.72 11.88
C ALA A 169 2.55 -2.56 11.37
N HIS A 170 2.35 -3.87 11.18
CA HIS A 170 3.35 -4.77 10.59
C HIS A 170 3.73 -4.35 9.16
N LEU A 171 2.73 -4.07 8.33
CA LEU A 171 2.92 -3.56 6.97
C LEU A 171 3.75 -2.27 6.95
N GLN A 172 3.43 -1.33 7.83
CA GLN A 172 4.17 -0.07 7.96
C GLN A 172 5.64 -0.31 8.29
N GLN A 173 5.93 -1.18 9.28
CA GLN A 173 7.31 -1.48 9.67
C GLN A 173 8.10 -2.13 8.53
N ALA A 174 7.50 -3.11 7.84
CA ALA A 174 8.13 -3.77 6.71
C ALA A 174 8.46 -2.78 5.57
N LEU A 175 7.54 -1.88 5.23
CA LEU A 175 7.75 -0.86 4.20
C LEU A 175 8.83 0.15 4.56
N LEU A 176 8.90 0.58 5.83
CA LEU A 176 9.96 1.47 6.32
C LEU A 176 11.32 0.77 6.33
N PHE A 177 11.37 -0.51 6.71
CA PHE A 177 12.59 -1.32 6.64
C PHE A 177 13.11 -1.43 5.20
N LEU A 178 12.24 -1.76 4.24
CA LEU A 178 12.60 -1.81 2.82
C LEU A 178 13.03 -0.44 2.30
N SER A 179 12.35 0.63 2.71
CA SER A 179 12.74 1.99 2.33
C SER A 179 14.13 2.38 2.84
N ARG A 180 14.54 1.89 4.01
CA ARG A 180 15.92 2.09 4.51
C ARG A 180 16.94 1.30 3.69
N ALA A 181 16.65 0.03 3.40
CA ALA A 181 17.53 -0.82 2.59
C ALA A 181 17.77 -0.24 1.18
N VAL A 182 16.70 0.22 0.50
CA VAL A 182 16.81 0.84 -0.83
C VAL A 182 17.65 2.12 -0.78
N ARG A 183 17.43 2.99 0.22
CA ARG A 183 18.22 4.21 0.38
C ARG A 183 19.71 3.93 0.63
N GLN A 184 20.02 2.90 1.42
CA GLN A 184 21.41 2.49 1.67
C GLN A 184 22.10 1.98 0.40
N GLN A 185 21.42 1.15 -0.40
CA GLN A 185 21.96 0.69 -1.68
C GLN A 185 22.21 1.85 -2.65
N GLN A 186 21.31 2.83 -2.71
CA GLN A 186 21.49 4.03 -3.53
C GLN A 186 22.67 4.90 -3.06
N ALA A 187 22.88 5.01 -1.75
CA ALA A 187 24.01 5.77 -1.20
C ALA A 187 25.37 5.10 -1.43
N GLN A 188 25.41 3.77 -1.58
CA GLN A 188 26.64 3.01 -1.86
C GLN A 188 26.98 2.93 -3.35
N ALA A 189 26.02 3.22 -4.24
CA ALA A 189 26.19 3.21 -5.69
C ALA A 189 26.62 4.57 -6.28
N ASN A 190 26.69 5.61 -5.44
CA ASN A 190 27.20 6.95 -5.76
C ASN A 190 28.58 7.16 -5.14
#